data_AF-F3BAG9-F1
#
_entry.id   AF-F3BAG9-F1
#
_cell.length_a   1.000
_cell.length_b   1.000
_cell.length_c   1.000
_cell.angle_alpha   90.00
_cell.angle_beta   90.00
_cell.angle_gamma   90.00
#
_symmetry.space_group_name_H-M   'P 1'
#
loop_
_entity.id
_entity.type
_entity.pdbx_description
1 polymer ?
#
loop_
_entity_poly.entity_id
_entity_poly.type
_entity_poly.pdbx_seq_one_letter_code
_entity_poly.pdbx_strand_id
1 'polypeptide(L)'
;MKKKLLTLLMALTLSASIIACGGKKLPDGMSQDTYDTGIKALEIMDKYNDADIDADEADKRLEALSDKLDSLELSDDESAENSFVQSNILSFQSKLFLGGDTYTTADDLRKLLELD
;
A
#
# COMPACT_ATOMS: atom_id res chain seq x y z
N MET A 1 0.68 -31.27 29.40
CA MET A 1 1.74 -30.55 28.65
C MET A 1 1.08 -29.72 27.57
N LYS A 2 0.77 -28.45 27.89
CA LYS A 2 0.25 -27.45 26.93
C LYS A 2 1.46 -26.88 26.20
N LYS A 3 1.48 -26.92 24.86
CA LYS A 3 2.34 -26.13 23.94
C LYS A 3 2.29 -26.75 22.53
N LYS A 4 1.15 -26.62 21.87
CA LYS A 4 1.02 -26.75 20.41
C LYS A 4 -0.08 -25.78 20.02
N LEU A 5 0.30 -24.56 19.64
CA LEU A 5 -0.48 -23.50 18.98
C LEU A 5 0.26 -22.16 19.12
N LEU A 6 1.60 -22.19 18.99
CA LEU A 6 2.42 -20.98 18.94
C LEU A 6 3.07 -20.83 17.55
N THR A 7 2.35 -21.26 16.51
CA THR A 7 2.80 -21.23 15.12
C THR A 7 2.09 -20.14 14.30
N LEU A 8 1.18 -19.36 14.91
CA LEU A 8 0.39 -18.33 14.22
C LEU A 8 0.92 -16.90 14.42
N LEU A 9 2.13 -16.72 14.96
CA LEU A 9 2.71 -15.40 15.26
C LEU A 9 4.05 -15.12 14.56
N MET A 10 4.40 -15.91 13.54
CA MET A 10 5.69 -15.86 12.84
C MET A 10 5.58 -15.46 11.36
N ALA A 11 4.46 -14.87 10.94
CA ALA A 11 4.27 -14.33 9.59
C ALA A 11 4.22 -12.78 9.53
N LEU A 12 4.48 -12.10 10.66
CA LEU A 12 4.48 -10.62 10.76
C LEU A 12 5.88 -10.00 10.81
N THR A 13 6.92 -10.80 10.57
CA THR A 13 8.31 -10.33 10.49
C THR A 13 8.91 -10.76 9.16
N LEU A 14 8.36 -10.28 8.05
CA LEU A 14 9.09 -10.23 6.80
C LEU A 14 9.44 -8.77 6.49
N SER A 15 10.74 -8.51 6.53
CA SER A 15 11.47 -7.48 5.76
C SER A 15 11.11 -6.01 6.01
N ALA A 16 11.39 -5.52 7.22
CA ALA A 16 11.75 -4.10 7.42
C ALA A 16 13.25 -3.88 7.12
N SER A 17 13.75 -4.43 6.02
CA SER A 17 15.16 -4.35 5.66
C SER A 17 15.26 -4.40 4.15
N ILE A 18 15.90 -3.37 3.57
CA ILE A 18 16.13 -3.11 2.13
C ILE A 18 14.87 -2.42 1.54
N ILE A 19 14.75 -1.10 1.31
CA ILE A 19 15.65 -0.15 0.63
C ILE A 19 15.34 1.29 1.12
N ALA A 20 16.11 1.83 2.05
CA ALA A 20 16.35 3.30 2.11
C ALA A 20 17.66 3.65 1.39
N CYS A 21 18.11 2.76 0.49
CA CYS A 21 19.35 2.86 -0.24
C CYS A 21 19.04 3.22 -1.70
N GLY A 22 18.76 4.50 -1.93
CA GLY A 22 18.60 5.00 -3.29
C GLY A 22 17.83 6.30 -3.41
N GLY A 23 18.22 7.36 -2.67
CA GLY A 23 18.08 8.76 -3.06
C GLY A 23 16.79 9.30 -3.70
N LYS A 24 15.65 8.61 -3.66
CA LYS A 24 14.38 9.14 -4.14
C LYS A 24 13.88 10.13 -3.10
N LYS A 25 13.69 11.36 -3.55
CA LYS A 25 13.20 12.46 -2.72
C LYS A 25 11.75 12.11 -2.36
N LEU A 26 11.43 12.23 -1.08
CA LEU A 26 10.05 12.19 -0.61
C LEU A 26 9.25 13.27 -1.38
N PRO A 27 8.10 12.95 -1.99
CA PRO A 27 7.28 13.94 -2.67
C PRO A 27 6.94 15.11 -1.73
N ASP A 28 6.91 16.33 -2.27
CA ASP A 28 6.65 17.51 -1.47
C ASP A 28 5.24 17.43 -0.86
N GLY A 29 5.12 17.71 0.44
CA GLY A 29 3.86 17.61 1.16
C GLY A 29 3.47 16.18 1.58
N MET A 30 4.24 15.13 1.24
CA MET A 30 3.93 13.78 1.68
C MET A 30 4.67 13.43 2.97
N SER A 31 3.97 12.84 3.95
CA SER A 31 4.63 12.28 5.14
C SER A 31 5.39 10.99 4.76
N GLN A 32 6.46 10.65 5.49
CA GLN A 32 7.17 9.39 5.26
C GLN A 32 6.24 8.18 5.44
N ASP A 33 5.33 8.23 6.41
CA ASP A 33 4.38 7.14 6.67
C ASP A 33 3.37 6.98 5.54
N THR A 34 2.90 8.07 4.94
CA THR A 34 2.05 8.07 3.75
C THR A 34 2.79 7.47 2.56
N TYR A 35 4.03 7.90 2.31
CA TYR A 35 4.86 7.39 1.23
C TYR A 35 5.12 5.89 1.37
N ASP A 36 5.59 5.43 2.53
CA ASP A 36 5.86 4.02 2.80
C ASP A 36 4.62 3.14 2.65
N THR A 37 3.45 3.69 3.01
CA THR A 37 2.17 3.01 2.86
C THR A 37 1.75 2.94 1.39
N GLY A 38 1.95 4.01 0.63
CA GLY A 38 1.75 4.04 -0.82
C GLY A 38 2.66 3.04 -1.56
N ILE A 39 3.93 2.93 -1.18
CA ILE A 39 4.85 1.94 -1.76
C ILE A 39 4.34 0.51 -1.55
N LYS A 40 3.91 0.18 -0.33
CA LYS A 40 3.34 -1.15 -0.03
C LYS A 40 2.05 -1.41 -0.80
N ALA A 41 1.21 -0.39 -0.94
CA ALA A 41 -0.01 -0.50 -1.75
C ALA A 41 0.34 -0.80 -3.21
N LEU A 42 1.31 -0.07 -3.79
CA LEU A 42 1.78 -0.31 -5.15
C LEU A 42 2.35 -1.73 -5.34
N GLU A 43 3.15 -2.22 -4.39
CA GLU A 43 3.65 -3.61 -4.43
C GLU A 43 2.53 -4.65 -4.42
N ILE A 44 1.42 -4.41 -3.72
CA ILE A 44 0.25 -5.30 -3.72
C ILE A 44 -0.49 -5.21 -5.06
N MET A 45 -0.67 -4.00 -5.58
CA MET A 45 -1.31 -3.75 -6.88
C MET A 45 -0.54 -4.46 -8.01
N ASP A 46 0.79 -4.34 -8.01
CA ASP A 46 1.66 -4.98 -8.99
C ASP A 46 1.58 -6.51 -8.89
N LYS A 47 1.62 -7.08 -7.67
CA LYS A 47 1.44 -8.54 -7.47
C LYS A 47 0.10 -9.05 -7.98
N TYR A 48 -0.98 -8.29 -7.80
CA TYR A 48 -2.28 -8.66 -8.36
C TYR A 48 -2.24 -8.62 -9.90
N ASN A 49 -1.71 -7.54 -10.47
CA ASN A 49 -1.63 -7.36 -11.92
C ASN A 49 -0.76 -8.44 -12.59
N ASP A 50 0.30 -8.89 -11.92
CA ASP A 50 1.17 -10.01 -12.33
C ASP A 50 0.56 -11.40 -12.06
N ALA A 51 -0.66 -11.46 -11.50
CA ALA A 51 -1.39 -12.67 -11.11
C ALA A 51 -0.69 -13.54 -10.03
N ASP A 52 0.17 -12.93 -9.21
CA ASP A 52 0.82 -13.58 -8.06
C ASP A 52 -0.13 -13.75 -6.85
N ILE A 53 -1.13 -12.88 -6.73
CA ILE A 53 -2.18 -12.93 -5.69
C ILE A 53 -3.56 -12.74 -6.32
N ASP A 54 -4.59 -13.27 -5.67
CA ASP A 54 -5.97 -13.08 -6.12
C ASP A 54 -6.58 -11.76 -5.61
N ALA A 55 -7.79 -11.45 -6.10
CA ALA A 55 -8.51 -10.23 -5.77
C ALA A 55 -8.86 -10.14 -4.27
N ASP A 56 -9.22 -11.26 -3.63
CA ASP A 56 -9.60 -11.28 -2.21
C ASP A 56 -8.38 -11.02 -1.30
N GLU A 57 -7.22 -11.59 -1.65
CA GLU A 57 -5.96 -11.35 -0.95
C GLU A 57 -5.48 -9.91 -1.14
N ALA A 58 -5.58 -9.37 -2.37
CA ALA A 58 -5.23 -7.98 -2.66
C ALA A 58 -6.12 -7.00 -1.88
N ASP A 59 -7.44 -7.18 -1.95
CA ASP A 59 -8.43 -6.33 -1.27
C ASP A 59 -8.19 -6.28 0.24
N LYS A 60 -8.05 -7.43 0.89
CA LYS A 60 -7.82 -7.51 2.34
C LYS A 60 -6.53 -6.81 2.77
N ARG A 61 -5.46 -6.91 1.97
CA ARG A 61 -4.18 -6.25 2.29
C ARG A 61 -4.26 -4.74 2.07
N LEU A 62 -4.95 -4.32 1.01
CA LEU A 62 -5.18 -2.91 0.70
C LEU A 62 -6.10 -2.25 1.74
N GLU A 63 -7.12 -2.93 2.23
CA GLU A 63 -7.99 -2.47 3.33
C GLU A 63 -7.17 -2.12 4.57
N ALA A 64 -6.25 -3.00 5.00
CA ALA A 64 -5.38 -2.75 6.15
C ALA A 64 -4.45 -1.53 5.96
N LEU A 65 -4.06 -1.23 4.71
CA LEU A 65 -3.27 -0.02 4.41
C LEU A 65 -4.15 1.23 4.39
N SER A 66 -5.38 1.14 3.87
CA SER A 66 -6.36 2.23 3.95
C SER A 66 -6.66 2.61 5.40
N ASP A 67 -6.92 1.63 6.26
CA ASP A 67 -7.15 1.85 7.70
C ASP A 67 -5.93 2.51 8.37
N LYS A 68 -4.71 2.14 7.93
CA LYS A 68 -3.49 2.80 8.42
C LYS A 68 -3.49 4.28 8.04
N LEU A 69 -3.77 4.61 6.77
CA LEU A 69 -3.79 5.99 6.28
C LEU A 69 -4.83 6.85 7.02
N ASP A 70 -5.99 6.28 7.37
CA ASP A 70 -7.03 6.95 8.18
C ASP A 70 -6.59 7.25 9.61
N SER A 71 -5.64 6.46 10.14
CA SER A 71 -5.16 6.60 11.52
C SER A 71 -3.97 7.54 11.68
N LEU A 72 -3.41 8.06 10.58
CA LEU A 72 -2.22 8.91 10.65
C LEU A 72 -2.56 10.31 11.20
N GLU A 73 -1.74 10.77 12.14
CA GLU A 73 -1.76 12.17 12.58
C GLU A 73 -0.91 12.99 11.60
N LEU A 74 -1.56 13.83 10.79
CA LEU A 74 -0.95 14.55 9.68
C LEU A 74 -1.12 16.06 9.83
N SER A 75 -0.16 16.81 9.29
CA SER A 75 -0.37 18.24 9.02
C SER A 75 -1.38 18.46 7.89
N ASP A 76 -1.86 19.70 7.75
CA ASP A 76 -2.80 20.06 6.67
C ASP A 76 -2.21 19.78 5.28
N ASP A 77 -0.91 20.04 5.09
CA ASP A 77 -0.21 19.78 3.83
C ASP A 77 -0.12 18.27 3.54
N GLU A 78 0.13 17.45 4.58
CA GLU A 78 0.23 15.98 4.46
C GLU A 78 -1.12 15.28 4.30
N SER A 79 -2.20 15.88 4.79
CA SER A 79 -3.55 15.33 4.68
C SER A 79 -4.01 15.19 3.23
N ALA A 80 -3.64 16.14 2.36
CA ALA A 80 -3.98 16.09 0.95
C ALA A 80 -3.33 14.89 0.24
N GLU A 81 -2.01 14.73 0.40
CA GLU A 81 -1.27 13.62 -0.23
C GLU A 81 -1.71 12.26 0.32
N ASN A 82 -2.01 12.18 1.62
CA ASN A 82 -2.58 10.98 2.23
C ASN A 82 -3.92 10.59 1.60
N SER A 83 -4.79 11.58 1.35
CA SER A 83 -6.09 11.35 0.71
C SER A 83 -5.93 10.85 -0.73
N PHE A 84 -4.91 11.31 -1.47
CA PHE A 84 -4.65 10.82 -2.83
C PHE A 84 -4.15 9.37 -2.85
N VAL A 85 -3.26 8.99 -1.93
CA VAL A 85 -2.83 7.59 -1.79
C VAL A 85 -4.03 6.72 -1.44
N GLN A 86 -4.84 7.12 -0.47
CA GLN A 86 -6.05 6.38 -0.08
C GLN A 86 -7.05 6.27 -1.23
N SER A 87 -7.27 7.34 -1.99
CA SER A 87 -8.18 7.34 -3.14
C SER A 87 -7.74 6.33 -4.21
N ASN A 88 -6.43 6.21 -4.47
CA ASN A 88 -5.90 5.22 -5.39
C ASN A 88 -6.14 3.78 -4.87
N ILE A 89 -5.92 3.54 -3.57
CA ILE A 89 -6.20 2.24 -2.93
C ILE A 89 -7.67 1.86 -3.12
N LEU A 90 -8.60 2.74 -2.74
CA LEU A 90 -10.04 2.48 -2.85
C LEU A 90 -10.49 2.32 -4.30
N SER A 91 -9.91 3.09 -5.22
CA SER A 91 -10.18 2.97 -6.66
C SER A 91 -9.74 1.60 -7.19
N PHE A 92 -8.56 1.13 -6.77
CA PHE A 92 -8.04 -0.17 -7.16
C PHE A 92 -8.95 -1.29 -6.63
N GLN A 93 -9.30 -1.26 -5.34
CA GLN A 93 -10.21 -2.22 -4.72
C GLN A 93 -11.57 -2.28 -5.43
N SER A 94 -12.13 -1.12 -5.79
CA SER A 94 -13.36 -1.08 -6.58
C SER A 94 -13.21 -1.79 -7.93
N LYS A 95 -12.08 -1.60 -8.61
CA LYS A 95 -11.81 -2.19 -9.93
C LYS A 95 -11.56 -3.70 -9.87
N LEU A 96 -11.02 -4.22 -8.77
CA LEU A 96 -10.85 -5.66 -8.54
C LEU A 96 -12.16 -6.43 -8.76
N PHE A 97 -13.27 -5.90 -8.24
CA PHE A 97 -14.56 -6.60 -8.24
C PHE A 97 -15.50 -6.16 -9.36
N LEU A 98 -15.34 -4.93 -9.86
CA LEU A 98 -16.17 -4.41 -10.95
C LEU A 98 -15.58 -4.68 -12.35
N GLY A 99 -14.37 -5.24 -12.43
CA GLY A 99 -13.71 -5.55 -13.69
C GLY A 99 -13.17 -4.31 -14.41
N GLY A 100 -12.48 -3.43 -13.69
CA GLY A 100 -11.90 -2.19 -14.21
C GLY A 100 -10.40 -2.28 -14.55
N ASP A 101 -9.86 -1.18 -15.06
CA ASP A 101 -8.42 -1.06 -15.39
C ASP A 101 -7.56 -0.84 -14.13
N THR A 102 -7.05 -1.96 -13.59
CA THR A 102 -6.18 -1.98 -12.41
C THR A 102 -4.76 -1.50 -12.73
N TYR A 103 -4.29 -1.62 -13.97
CA TYR A 103 -2.96 -1.17 -14.40
C TYR A 103 -2.85 0.35 -14.36
N THR A 104 -3.81 1.06 -14.95
CA THR A 104 -3.80 2.54 -14.92
C THR A 104 -3.82 3.08 -13.48
N THR A 105 -4.52 2.40 -12.57
CA THR A 105 -4.58 2.82 -11.16
C THR A 105 -3.24 2.61 -10.45
N ALA A 106 -2.55 1.50 -10.72
CA ALA A 106 -1.20 1.26 -10.22
C ALA A 106 -0.21 2.30 -10.77
N ASP A 107 -0.32 2.64 -12.06
CA ASP A 107 0.50 3.68 -12.69
C ASP A 107 0.24 5.07 -12.11
N ASP A 108 -1.01 5.41 -11.78
CA ASP A 108 -1.34 6.68 -11.16
C ASP A 108 -0.77 6.78 -9.73
N LEU A 109 -0.80 5.69 -8.96
CA LEU A 109 -0.11 5.63 -7.67
C LEU A 109 1.41 5.72 -7.83
N ARG A 110 1.99 5.07 -8.86
CA ARG A 110 3.43 5.13 -9.16
C ARG A 110 3.91 6.55 -9.47
N LYS A 111 3.13 7.29 -10.27
CA LYS A 111 3.35 8.73 -10.55
C LYS A 111 3.28 9.58 -9.30
N LEU A 112 2.25 9.37 -8.48
CA LEU A 112 2.06 10.10 -7.22
C LEU A 112 3.25 9.93 -6.27
N LEU A 113 3.85 8.73 -6.27
CA LEU A 113 5.03 8.41 -5.48
C LEU A 113 6.35 8.84 -6.14
N GLU A 114 6.30 9.54 -7.28
CA GLU A 114 7.46 9.97 -8.06
C GLU A 114 8.43 8.81 -8.39
N LEU A 115 7.87 7.65 -8.77
CA LEU A 115 8.65 6.44 -9.00
C LEU A 115 9.09 6.21 -10.44
N ASP A 116 8.61 7.04 -11.37
CA ASP A 116 8.80 6.96 -12.82
C ASP A 116 10.20 7.39 -13.30
#